data_AF-A0A846A8R1-F1
#
_entry.id   AF-A0A846A8R1-F1
#
_cell.length_a   1.000
_cell.length_b   1.000
_cell.length_c   1.000
_cell.angle_alpha   90.00
_cell.angle_beta   90.00
_cell.angle_gamma   90.00
#
_symmetry.space_group_name_H-M   'P 1'
#
loop_
_entity.id
_entity.type
_entity.pdbx_description
1 polymer ?
#
loop_
_entity_poly.entity_id
_entity_poly.type
_entity_poly.pdbx_seq_one_letter_code
_entity_poly.pdbx_strand_id
1 'polypeptide(L)'
;MASVLGNTRLNKDIPLKVEKKIRQIFNKDEVFNPYSFMFSKLENKKVIIDASKAYPWIGEKIQAEEFTSGKVEAYLIHLVRDGRAVVNSYLRKYPHWDMAKMATEWVEKYKLRNDFFEKFNPEKRIEIAYEQLASNPDKTVEKICNFVGINFVPSMIEYWQYDHYDISGNEGAYSLIRRYKGQEIEYDARRKIHGDYYKNMDLTIKLDLRWQRELSPEKLEVFEDIAGKANKPFEWN
;
A
#
# COMPACT_ATOMS: atom_id res chain seq x y z
N MET A 1 -16.99 -9.74 -12.02
CA MET A 1 -16.03 -10.71 -12.63
C MET A 1 -15.97 -10.63 -14.15
N ALA A 2 -17.10 -10.62 -14.90
CA ALA A 2 -17.05 -10.57 -16.37
C ALA A 2 -16.41 -9.29 -16.96
N SER A 3 -16.48 -8.16 -16.26
CA SER A 3 -15.90 -6.88 -16.72
C SER A 3 -14.38 -6.78 -16.58
N VAL A 4 -13.74 -7.61 -15.74
CA VAL A 4 -12.31 -7.48 -15.40
C VAL A 4 -11.40 -8.03 -16.50
N LEU A 5 -11.91 -8.94 -17.32
CA LEU A 5 -11.15 -9.56 -18.41
C LEU A 5 -11.23 -8.75 -19.71
N GLY A 6 -12.07 -7.70 -19.79
CA GLY A 6 -12.22 -6.90 -21.01
C GLY A 6 -12.35 -7.75 -22.28
N ASN A 7 -11.50 -7.47 -23.28
CA ASN A 7 -11.47 -8.19 -24.56
C ASN A 7 -10.68 -9.52 -24.52
N THR A 8 -10.20 -9.97 -23.36
CA THR A 8 -9.44 -11.22 -23.25
C THR A 8 -10.32 -12.45 -23.13
N ARG A 9 -11.65 -12.33 -23.19
CA ARG A 9 -12.57 -13.47 -23.22
C ARG A 9 -12.49 -14.18 -24.58
N LEU A 10 -12.35 -15.50 -24.58
CA LEU A 10 -12.42 -16.30 -25.82
C LEU A 10 -13.80 -16.17 -26.48
N ASN A 11 -14.86 -16.16 -25.67
CA ASN A 11 -16.23 -15.90 -26.10
C ASN A 11 -17.06 -15.46 -24.89
N LYS A 12 -17.86 -14.40 -25.05
CA LYS A 12 -18.73 -13.86 -23.99
C LYS A 12 -19.82 -14.86 -23.55
N ASP A 13 -20.25 -15.73 -24.46
CA ASP A 13 -21.35 -16.69 -24.26
C ASP A 13 -20.86 -18.01 -23.63
N ILE A 14 -19.55 -18.27 -23.59
CA ILE A 14 -18.98 -19.41 -22.87
C ILE A 14 -18.87 -19.05 -21.38
N PRO A 15 -19.40 -19.88 -20.46
CA PRO A 15 -19.23 -19.63 -19.03
C PRO A 15 -17.75 -19.54 -18.63
N LEU A 16 -17.39 -18.54 -17.81
CA LEU A 16 -15.99 -18.26 -17.46
C LEU A 16 -15.25 -19.47 -16.85
N LYS A 17 -15.95 -20.31 -16.07
CA LYS A 17 -15.38 -21.54 -15.51
C LYS A 17 -14.95 -22.55 -16.59
N VAL A 18 -15.73 -22.65 -17.67
CA VAL A 18 -15.43 -23.53 -18.82
C VAL A 18 -14.25 -22.95 -19.59
N GLU A 19 -14.28 -21.63 -19.85
CA GLU A 19 -13.17 -20.94 -20.52
C GLU A 19 -11.85 -21.11 -19.75
N LYS A 20 -11.87 -20.97 -18.42
CA LYS A 20 -10.69 -21.19 -17.58
C LYS A 20 -10.14 -22.61 -17.73
N LYS A 21 -10.98 -23.63 -17.67
CA LYS A 21 -10.56 -25.04 -17.87
C LYS A 21 -9.94 -25.26 -19.25
N ILE A 22 -10.56 -24.74 -20.30
CA ILE A 22 -10.03 -24.86 -21.68
C ILE A 22 -8.65 -24.20 -21.76
N ARG A 23 -8.53 -22.98 -21.24
CA ARG A 23 -7.25 -22.25 -21.22
C ARG A 23 -6.17 -23.01 -20.46
N GLN A 24 -6.50 -23.61 -19.32
CA GLN A 24 -5.58 -24.45 -18.54
C GLN A 24 -5.09 -25.67 -19.35
N ILE A 25 -5.98 -26.39 -20.05
CA ILE A 25 -5.62 -27.54 -20.90
C ILE A 25 -4.59 -27.15 -21.97
N PHE A 26 -4.70 -25.94 -22.53
CA PHE A 26 -3.82 -25.44 -23.57
C PHE A 26 -2.66 -24.57 -23.05
N ASN A 27 -2.44 -24.48 -21.73
CA ASN A 27 -1.46 -23.58 -21.10
C ASN A 27 -1.58 -22.11 -21.55
N LYS A 28 -2.81 -21.60 -21.70
CA LYS A 28 -3.16 -20.22 -22.08
C LYS A 28 -3.99 -19.50 -21.01
N ASP A 29 -3.75 -19.82 -19.76
CA ASP A 29 -4.46 -19.31 -18.59
C ASP A 29 -3.70 -18.19 -17.85
N GLU A 30 -2.65 -17.63 -18.47
CA GLU A 30 -1.81 -16.54 -17.96
C GLU A 30 -2.63 -15.35 -17.44
N VAL A 31 -3.75 -15.04 -18.09
CA VAL A 31 -4.68 -13.97 -17.68
C VAL A 31 -5.28 -14.18 -16.28
N PHE A 32 -5.27 -15.41 -15.78
CA PHE A 32 -5.72 -15.77 -14.44
C PHE A 32 -4.59 -15.95 -13.43
N ASN A 33 -3.33 -15.90 -13.87
CA ASN A 33 -2.13 -16.05 -13.05
C ASN A 33 -1.17 -14.86 -13.28
N PRO A 34 -1.62 -13.62 -12.98
CA PRO A 34 -0.88 -12.42 -13.35
C PRO A 34 0.51 -12.34 -12.70
N TYR A 35 0.70 -12.82 -11.46
CA TYR A 35 2.02 -12.74 -10.80
C TYR A 35 3.00 -13.71 -11.42
N SER A 36 2.57 -14.95 -11.67
CA SER A 36 3.35 -15.95 -12.40
C SER A 36 3.75 -15.46 -13.79
N PHE A 37 2.82 -14.80 -14.50
CA PHE A 37 3.09 -14.21 -15.80
C PHE A 37 4.11 -13.06 -15.69
N MET A 38 3.97 -12.17 -14.71
CA MET A 38 4.96 -11.10 -14.50
C MET A 38 6.35 -11.67 -14.19
N PHE A 39 6.46 -12.67 -13.31
CA PHE A 39 7.74 -13.34 -13.03
C PHE A 39 8.35 -13.98 -14.27
N SER A 40 7.55 -14.52 -15.20
CA SER A 40 8.08 -15.09 -16.45
C SER A 40 8.57 -14.03 -17.45
N LYS A 41 8.15 -12.77 -17.31
CA LYS A 41 8.60 -11.64 -18.14
C LYS A 41 9.74 -10.83 -17.51
N LEU A 42 9.87 -10.88 -16.19
CA LEU A 42 10.87 -10.12 -15.45
C LEU A 42 12.09 -11.00 -15.19
N GLU A 43 12.96 -11.12 -16.20
CA GLU A 43 14.23 -11.85 -16.09
C GLU A 43 15.01 -11.38 -14.85
N ASN A 44 15.45 -12.34 -14.02
CA ASN A 44 16.24 -12.12 -12.81
C ASN A 44 15.55 -11.37 -11.65
N LYS A 45 14.23 -11.11 -11.70
CA LYS A 45 13.50 -10.54 -10.56
C LYS A 45 12.88 -11.64 -9.71
N LYS A 46 13.17 -11.62 -8.41
CA LYS A 46 12.66 -12.61 -7.43
C LYS A 46 11.50 -12.10 -6.57
N VAL A 47 11.22 -10.80 -6.63
CA VAL A 47 10.20 -10.13 -5.81
C VAL A 47 9.38 -9.20 -6.69
N ILE A 48 8.06 -9.24 -6.50
CA ILE A 48 7.10 -8.27 -7.01
C ILE A 48 6.41 -7.65 -5.80
N ILE A 49 6.27 -6.32 -5.80
CA ILE A 49 5.58 -5.59 -4.74
C ILE A 49 4.18 -5.23 -5.23
N ASP A 50 3.16 -5.77 -4.56
CA ASP A 50 1.77 -5.33 -4.75
C ASP A 50 1.38 -4.37 -3.61
N ALA A 51 1.17 -3.09 -3.95
CA ALA A 51 0.80 -2.04 -3.00
C ALA A 51 -0.72 -1.85 -2.84
N SER A 52 -1.53 -2.87 -3.22
CA SER A 52 -2.98 -2.88 -3.05
C SER A 52 -3.36 -2.76 -1.58
N LYS A 53 -4.23 -1.80 -1.26
CA LYS A 53 -4.67 -1.52 0.12
C LYS A 53 -5.94 -2.27 0.54
N ALA A 54 -6.54 -3.03 -0.38
CA ALA A 54 -7.81 -3.69 -0.16
C ALA A 54 -7.58 -5.14 0.29
N TYR A 55 -7.73 -5.42 1.58
CA TYR A 55 -7.57 -6.78 2.11
C TYR A 55 -8.51 -7.82 1.46
N PRO A 56 -9.77 -7.53 1.03
CA PRO A 56 -10.59 -8.55 0.36
C PRO A 56 -10.00 -8.96 -0.99
N TRP A 57 -9.42 -8.02 -1.73
CA TRP A 57 -8.71 -8.30 -2.98
C TRP A 57 -7.51 -9.21 -2.74
N ILE A 58 -6.67 -8.87 -1.76
CA ILE A 58 -5.49 -9.68 -1.40
C ILE A 58 -5.95 -11.09 -0.96
N GLY A 59 -6.98 -11.16 -0.12
CA GLY A 59 -7.58 -12.41 0.35
C GLY A 59 -8.09 -13.29 -0.79
N GLU A 60 -8.70 -12.72 -1.83
CA GLU A 60 -9.11 -13.46 -3.02
C GLU A 60 -7.89 -13.94 -3.83
N LYS A 61 -6.86 -13.10 -4.01
CA LYS A 61 -5.69 -13.43 -4.82
C LYS A 61 -4.86 -14.56 -4.24
N ILE A 62 -4.61 -14.57 -2.94
CA ILE A 62 -3.79 -15.62 -2.31
C ILE A 62 -4.46 -17.01 -2.33
N GLN A 63 -5.75 -17.09 -2.68
CA GLN A 63 -6.45 -18.37 -2.90
C GLN A 63 -6.33 -18.88 -4.34
N ALA A 64 -5.73 -18.11 -5.25
CA ALA A 64 -5.50 -18.53 -6.62
C ALA A 64 -4.42 -19.63 -6.69
N GLU A 65 -4.49 -20.42 -7.75
CA GLU A 65 -3.62 -21.59 -7.99
C GLU A 65 -2.14 -21.23 -7.98
N GLU A 66 -1.75 -20.07 -8.52
CA GLU A 66 -0.35 -19.63 -8.49
C GLU A 66 0.23 -19.47 -7.08
N PHE A 67 -0.61 -19.18 -6.08
CA PHE A 67 -0.18 -19.10 -4.68
C PHE A 67 -0.34 -20.44 -3.96
N THR A 68 -1.48 -21.12 -4.14
CA THR A 68 -1.77 -22.37 -3.43
C THR A 68 -0.92 -23.55 -3.90
N SER A 69 -0.42 -23.53 -5.14
CA SER A 69 0.54 -24.51 -5.66
C SER A 69 1.98 -24.29 -5.17
N GLY A 70 2.28 -23.14 -4.54
CA GLY A 70 3.64 -22.75 -4.15
C GLY A 70 4.50 -22.20 -5.29
N LYS A 71 3.94 -21.98 -6.49
CA LYS A 71 4.64 -21.35 -7.61
C LYS A 71 5.03 -19.89 -7.30
N VAL A 72 4.20 -19.20 -6.54
CA VAL A 72 4.44 -17.85 -6.01
C VAL A 72 4.17 -17.85 -4.51
N GLU A 73 5.05 -17.21 -3.76
CA GLU A 73 4.86 -17.02 -2.32
C GLU A 73 4.36 -15.61 -2.01
N ALA A 74 3.38 -15.51 -1.11
CA ALA A 74 2.87 -14.23 -0.63
C ALA A 74 3.45 -13.90 0.75
N TYR A 75 4.06 -12.72 0.84
CA TYR A 75 4.50 -12.09 2.08
C TYR A 75 3.65 -10.85 2.32
N LEU A 76 3.06 -10.73 3.52
CA LEU A 76 2.19 -9.61 3.89
C LEU A 76 2.94 -8.59 4.74
N ILE A 77 3.07 -7.37 4.25
CA ILE A 77 3.55 -6.22 5.02
C ILE A 77 2.35 -5.39 5.44
N HIS A 78 2.02 -5.40 6.73
CA HIS A 78 0.98 -4.55 7.31
C HIS A 78 1.60 -3.22 7.75
N LEU A 79 1.48 -2.20 6.90
CA LEU A 79 1.92 -0.84 7.24
C LEU A 79 0.87 -0.17 8.14
N VAL A 80 1.23 0.04 9.40
CA VAL A 80 0.42 0.73 10.40
C VAL A 80 0.91 2.16 10.59
N ARG A 81 0.04 3.02 11.11
CA ARG A 81 0.32 4.45 11.33
C ARG A 81 -0.60 4.96 12.43
N ASP A 82 -0.14 5.93 13.20
CA ASP A 82 -0.94 6.64 14.18
C ASP A 82 -2.25 7.12 13.54
N GLY A 83 -3.37 6.70 14.12
CA GLY A 83 -4.71 6.99 13.65
C GLY A 83 -5.02 8.49 13.61
N ARG A 84 -4.40 9.28 14.50
CA ARG A 84 -4.50 10.75 14.48
C ARG A 84 -3.91 11.30 13.19
N ALA A 85 -2.76 10.77 12.77
CA ALA A 85 -2.11 11.13 11.52
C ALA A 85 -2.91 10.68 10.29
N VAL A 86 -3.51 9.49 10.34
CA VAL A 86 -4.35 8.97 9.25
C VAL A 86 -5.60 9.82 9.09
N VAL A 87 -6.37 10.03 10.16
CA VAL A 87 -7.61 10.82 10.13
C VAL A 87 -7.33 12.25 9.70
N ASN A 88 -6.30 12.90 10.25
CA ASN A 88 -5.93 14.24 9.83
C ASN A 88 -5.59 14.32 8.33
N SER A 89 -4.96 13.28 7.77
CA SER A 89 -4.70 13.22 6.33
C SER A 89 -5.97 13.16 5.49
N TYR A 90 -7.03 12.51 5.97
CA TYR A 90 -8.33 12.51 5.30
C TYR A 90 -9.01 13.87 5.43
N LEU A 91 -8.96 14.50 6.61
CA LEU A 91 -9.55 15.82 6.83
C LEU A 91 -8.90 16.90 5.96
N ARG A 92 -7.58 16.85 5.71
CA ARG A 92 -6.95 17.74 4.72
C ARG A 92 -7.52 17.57 3.31
N LYS A 93 -7.78 16.32 2.92
CA LYS A 93 -8.30 16.00 1.59
C LYS A 93 -9.80 16.33 1.46
N TYR A 94 -10.54 16.18 2.55
CA TYR A 94 -11.98 16.35 2.63
C TYR A 94 -12.33 17.20 3.86
N PRO A 95 -12.10 18.52 3.82
CA PRO A 95 -12.21 19.39 5.00
C PRO A 95 -13.63 19.54 5.56
N HIS A 96 -14.64 19.17 4.77
CA HIS A 96 -16.05 19.16 5.17
C HIS A 96 -16.46 17.85 5.89
N TRP A 97 -15.53 16.89 6.04
CA TRP A 97 -15.82 15.64 6.74
C TRP A 97 -15.72 15.81 8.25
N ASP A 98 -16.56 15.08 8.95
CA ASP A 98 -16.67 15.11 10.40
C ASP A 98 -15.60 14.25 11.09
N MET A 99 -15.06 14.75 12.20
CA MET A 99 -14.01 14.09 12.96
C MET A 99 -14.48 12.76 13.55
N ALA A 100 -15.68 12.73 14.13
CA ALA A 100 -16.21 11.54 14.78
C ALA A 100 -16.49 10.42 13.76
N LYS A 101 -17.08 10.78 12.61
CA LYS A 101 -17.24 9.86 11.48
C LYS A 101 -15.89 9.29 11.04
N MET A 102 -14.88 10.14 10.88
CA MET A 102 -13.56 9.69 10.41
C MET A 102 -12.81 8.81 11.40
N ALA A 103 -12.88 9.13 12.69
CA ALA A 103 -12.34 8.29 13.75
C ALA A 103 -13.03 6.92 13.77
N THR A 104 -14.36 6.90 13.66
CA THR A 104 -15.16 5.66 13.61
C THR A 104 -14.77 4.79 12.42
N GLU A 105 -14.75 5.37 11.21
CA GLU A 105 -14.34 4.65 10.00
C GLU A 105 -12.89 4.14 10.10
N TRP A 106 -12.00 4.89 10.72
CA TRP A 106 -10.62 4.46 10.95
C TRP A 106 -10.58 3.22 11.85
N VAL A 107 -11.31 3.20 12.97
CA VAL A 107 -11.40 2.05 13.87
C VAL A 107 -11.95 0.81 13.15
N GLU A 108 -13.04 0.97 12.39
CA GLU A 108 -13.64 -0.14 11.64
C GLU A 108 -12.69 -0.73 10.60
N LYS A 109 -12.07 0.14 9.79
CA LYS A 109 -11.10 -0.27 8.77
C LYS A 109 -9.86 -0.90 9.39
N TYR A 110 -9.41 -0.38 10.53
CA TYR A 110 -8.31 -0.96 11.30
C TYR A 110 -8.64 -2.38 11.76
N LYS A 111 -9.78 -2.59 12.44
CA LYS A 111 -10.20 -3.91 12.92
C LYS A 111 -10.21 -4.95 11.80
N LEU A 112 -10.82 -4.63 10.66
CA LEU A 112 -10.89 -5.55 9.51
C LEU A 112 -9.50 -5.90 8.95
N ARG A 113 -8.59 -4.92 8.86
CA ARG A 113 -7.22 -5.13 8.38
C ARG A 113 -6.39 -5.92 9.40
N ASN A 114 -6.54 -5.62 10.68
CA ASN A 114 -5.87 -6.33 11.76
C ASN A 114 -6.33 -7.80 11.82
N ASP A 115 -7.63 -8.06 11.71
CA ASP A 115 -8.16 -9.43 11.67
C ASP A 115 -7.63 -10.21 10.46
N PHE A 116 -7.48 -9.55 9.30
CA PHE A 116 -6.88 -10.17 8.12
C PHE A 116 -5.39 -10.47 8.35
N PHE A 117 -4.64 -9.51 8.89
CA PHE A 117 -3.23 -9.68 9.27
C PHE A 117 -3.06 -10.84 10.25
N GLU A 118 -3.86 -10.88 11.32
CA GLU A 118 -3.82 -11.91 12.37
C GLU A 118 -4.20 -13.31 11.88
N LYS A 119 -4.89 -13.43 10.76
CA LYS A 119 -5.19 -14.72 10.10
C LYS A 119 -4.16 -15.12 9.04
N PHE A 120 -3.30 -14.20 8.62
CA PHE A 120 -2.24 -14.51 7.66
C PHE A 120 -1.16 -15.40 8.30
N ASN A 121 -0.40 -16.15 7.50
CA ASN A 121 0.66 -17.01 8.02
C ASN A 121 1.66 -16.16 8.86
N PRO A 122 1.90 -16.51 10.15
CA PRO A 122 2.77 -15.74 11.04
C PRO A 122 4.22 -15.64 10.55
N GLU A 123 4.72 -16.63 9.81
CA GLU A 123 6.08 -16.60 9.22
C GLU A 123 6.16 -15.74 7.96
N LYS A 124 5.00 -15.47 7.33
CA LYS A 124 4.90 -14.69 6.08
C LYS A 124 4.15 -13.38 6.27
N ARG A 125 4.05 -12.87 7.51
CA ARG A 125 3.52 -11.54 7.79
C ARG A 125 4.45 -10.73 8.68
N ILE A 126 4.46 -9.43 8.47
CA ILE A 126 5.17 -8.49 9.33
C ILE A 126 4.38 -7.20 9.47
N GLU A 127 4.37 -6.63 10.67
CA GLU A 127 3.85 -5.29 10.91
C GLU A 127 4.99 -4.27 10.92
N ILE A 128 4.79 -3.15 10.23
CA ILE A 128 5.75 -2.04 10.12
C ILE A 128 5.02 -0.74 10.46
N ALA A 129 5.51 -0.01 11.45
CA ALA A 129 5.04 1.34 11.73
C ALA A 129 5.61 2.32 10.70
N TYR A 130 4.74 3.14 10.09
CA TYR A 130 5.13 4.23 9.20
C TYR A 130 6.14 5.17 9.87
N GLU A 131 5.94 5.46 11.15
CA GLU A 131 6.75 6.39 11.90
C GLU A 131 8.17 5.86 12.10
N GLN A 132 8.32 4.54 12.31
CA GLN A 132 9.63 3.88 12.34
C GLN A 132 10.28 3.87 10.95
N LEU A 133 9.51 3.55 9.90
CA LEU A 133 10.02 3.59 8.52
C LEU A 133 10.51 4.99 8.14
N ALA A 134 9.78 6.04 8.52
CA ALA A 134 10.13 7.41 8.16
C ALA A 134 11.25 8.00 9.04
N SER A 135 11.41 7.52 10.28
CA SER A 135 12.45 8.00 11.20
C SER A 135 13.76 7.21 11.08
N ASN A 136 13.67 5.92 10.73
CA ASN A 136 14.80 5.00 10.61
C ASN A 136 14.67 4.16 9.33
N PRO A 137 14.73 4.78 8.14
CA PRO A 137 14.46 4.10 6.87
C PRO A 137 15.42 2.94 6.61
N ASP A 138 16.73 3.12 6.81
CA ASP A 138 17.73 2.07 6.57
C ASP A 138 17.43 0.80 7.37
N LYS A 139 17.28 0.94 8.69
CA LYS A 139 16.99 -0.18 9.60
C LYS A 139 15.64 -0.84 9.28
N THR A 140 14.64 -0.04 8.93
CA THR A 140 13.30 -0.58 8.68
C THR A 140 13.23 -1.32 7.35
N VAL A 141 13.87 -0.78 6.31
CA VAL A 141 13.94 -1.45 5.00
C VAL A 141 14.84 -2.68 5.07
N GLU A 142 15.96 -2.64 5.79
CA GLU A 142 16.80 -3.82 6.04
C GLU A 142 16.00 -4.93 6.73
N LYS A 143 15.19 -4.59 7.75
CA LYS A 143 14.27 -5.54 8.40
C LYS A 143 13.28 -6.16 7.41
N ILE A 144 12.70 -5.35 6.51
CA ILE A 144 11.78 -5.84 5.47
C ILE A 144 12.51 -6.76 4.47
N CYS A 145 13.71 -6.37 4.03
CA CYS A 145 14.56 -7.15 3.14
C CYS A 145 14.88 -8.53 3.73
N ASN A 146 15.30 -8.57 5.00
CA ASN A 146 15.57 -9.81 5.71
C ASN A 146 14.32 -10.70 5.82
N PHE A 147 13.15 -10.10 6.09
CA PHE A 147 11.88 -10.80 6.18
C PHE A 147 11.46 -11.46 4.85
N VAL A 148 11.68 -10.79 3.71
CA VAL A 148 11.36 -11.34 2.37
C VAL A 148 12.51 -12.11 1.73
N GLY A 149 13.66 -12.22 2.39
CA GLY A 149 14.82 -12.99 1.92
C GLY A 149 15.62 -12.33 0.79
N ILE A 150 15.72 -11.01 0.76
CA ILE A 150 16.59 -10.26 -0.18
C ILE A 150 17.67 -9.47 0.55
N ASN A 151 18.78 -9.19 -0.14
CA ASN A 151 19.85 -8.36 0.41
C ASN A 151 19.46 -6.89 0.42
N PHE A 152 19.60 -6.23 1.57
CA PHE A 152 19.53 -4.79 1.66
C PHE A 152 20.77 -4.15 1.01
N VAL A 153 20.54 -3.11 0.21
CA VAL A 153 21.62 -2.20 -0.22
C VAL A 153 21.21 -0.77 0.17
N PRO A 154 22.11 0.04 0.76
CA PRO A 154 21.76 1.37 1.28
C PRO A 154 21.05 2.28 0.27
N SER A 155 21.43 2.19 -1.00
CA SER A 155 20.81 2.97 -2.07
C SER A 155 19.32 2.68 -2.29
N MET A 156 18.77 1.57 -1.78
CA MET A 156 17.32 1.30 -1.81
C MET A 156 16.49 2.41 -1.14
N ILE A 157 17.07 3.12 -0.15
CA ILE A 157 16.39 4.23 0.52
C ILE A 157 16.23 5.43 -0.41
N GLU A 158 17.19 5.63 -1.31
CA GLU A 158 17.19 6.67 -2.33
C GLU A 158 16.43 6.20 -3.59
N TYR A 159 15.27 5.58 -3.37
CA TYR A 159 14.49 4.93 -4.44
C TYR A 159 14.20 5.86 -5.62
N TRP A 160 14.12 7.18 -5.40
CA TRP A 160 13.89 8.18 -6.44
C TRP A 160 14.99 8.25 -7.51
N GLN A 161 16.18 7.69 -7.24
CA GLN A 161 17.28 7.62 -8.20
C GLN A 161 17.11 6.50 -9.24
N TYR A 162 16.20 5.56 -8.99
CA TYR A 162 15.98 4.40 -9.86
C TYR A 162 14.84 4.64 -10.85
N ASP A 163 14.75 3.78 -11.87
CA ASP A 163 13.60 3.76 -12.75
C ASP A 163 12.36 3.20 -12.07
N HIS A 164 11.23 3.85 -12.33
CA HIS A 164 9.90 3.48 -11.83
C HIS A 164 9.00 3.23 -13.03
N TYR A 165 8.40 2.04 -13.09
CA TYR A 165 7.57 1.56 -14.20
C TYR A 165 6.20 1.17 -13.65
N ASP A 166 5.49 2.16 -13.13
CA ASP A 166 4.30 1.89 -12.32
C ASP A 166 3.01 2.30 -13.03
N ILE A 167 1.96 1.55 -12.74
CA ILE A 167 0.62 1.76 -13.30
C ILE A 167 -0.16 2.77 -12.43
N SER A 168 0.24 2.91 -11.16
CA SER A 168 -0.38 3.78 -10.16
C SER A 168 0.57 3.96 -8.97
N GLY A 169 0.39 5.02 -8.19
CA GLY A 169 1.20 5.25 -6.99
C GLY A 169 0.77 6.46 -6.18
N ASN A 170 1.51 6.72 -5.10
CA ASN A 170 1.29 7.91 -4.28
C ASN A 170 2.11 9.08 -4.83
N GLU A 171 1.48 10.22 -5.14
CA GLU A 171 2.24 11.41 -5.58
C GLU A 171 3.27 11.90 -4.57
N GLY A 172 3.14 11.57 -3.27
CA GLY A 172 4.22 11.86 -2.32
C GLY A 172 5.53 11.20 -2.75
N ALA A 173 5.48 9.93 -3.18
CA ALA A 173 6.64 9.23 -3.69
C ALA A 173 7.08 9.76 -5.07
N TYR A 174 6.12 10.00 -5.97
CA TYR A 174 6.44 10.60 -7.27
C TYR A 174 7.00 12.01 -7.19
N SER A 175 6.66 12.77 -6.16
CA SER A 175 7.20 14.12 -5.98
C SER A 175 8.72 14.08 -5.82
N LEU A 176 9.26 13.07 -5.14
CA LEU A 176 10.70 12.87 -5.01
C LEU A 176 11.33 12.42 -6.34
N ILE A 177 10.70 11.47 -7.04
CA ILE A 177 11.16 10.99 -8.37
C ILE A 177 11.21 12.13 -9.39
N ARG A 178 10.12 12.90 -9.52
CA ARG A 178 10.01 14.01 -10.49
C ARG A 178 11.02 15.11 -10.18
N ARG A 179 11.20 15.45 -8.89
CA ARG A 179 12.19 16.44 -8.45
C ARG A 179 13.62 15.99 -8.73
N TYR A 180 13.94 14.73 -8.46
CA TYR A 180 15.25 14.17 -8.80
C TYR A 180 15.51 14.25 -10.31
N LYS A 181 14.49 14.00 -11.13
CA LYS A 181 14.56 14.11 -12.61
C LYS A 181 14.48 15.55 -13.15
N GLY A 182 14.39 16.57 -12.29
CA GLY A 182 14.26 17.97 -12.71
C GLY A 182 12.97 18.28 -13.47
N GLN A 183 11.93 17.47 -13.31
CA GLN A 183 10.65 17.65 -14.00
C GLN A 183 9.81 18.70 -13.27
N GLU A 184 9.23 19.64 -14.03
CA GLU A 184 8.20 20.53 -13.49
C GLU A 184 7.00 19.71 -13.01
N ILE A 185 6.53 20.03 -11.81
CA ILE A 185 5.39 19.35 -11.23
C ILE A 185 4.22 20.33 -11.30
N GLU A 186 3.26 20.03 -12.17
CA GLU A 186 2.04 20.82 -12.29
C GLU A 186 1.16 20.54 -11.05
N TYR A 187 1.27 21.43 -10.06
CA TYR A 187 0.84 21.18 -8.67
C TYR A 187 -0.60 21.62 -8.32
N ASP A 188 -1.43 22.02 -9.28
CA ASP A 188 -2.60 22.86 -8.97
C ASP A 188 -3.66 22.16 -8.09
N ALA A 189 -4.00 20.90 -8.38
CA ALA A 189 -5.02 20.17 -7.60
C ALA A 189 -4.59 19.85 -6.15
N ARG A 190 -3.29 19.68 -5.89
CA ARG A 190 -2.77 19.25 -4.57
C ARG A 190 -2.16 20.34 -3.74
N ARG A 191 -1.76 21.49 -4.33
CA ARG A 191 -1.44 22.69 -3.55
C ARG A 191 -2.63 23.08 -2.67
N LYS A 192 -3.85 22.86 -3.14
CA LYS A 192 -5.09 23.03 -2.35
C LYS A 192 -5.17 22.12 -1.12
N ILE A 193 -4.56 20.93 -1.15
CA ILE A 193 -4.66 19.90 -0.08
C ILE A 193 -3.44 19.90 0.84
N HIS A 194 -2.24 20.10 0.30
CA HIS A 194 -0.98 19.97 1.01
C HIS A 194 -0.17 21.28 1.08
N GLY A 195 -0.68 22.37 0.49
CA GLY A 195 0.05 23.63 0.39
C GLY A 195 1.41 23.43 -0.30
N ASP A 196 2.42 24.10 0.24
CA ASP A 196 3.79 24.03 -0.28
C ASP A 196 4.64 22.93 0.44
N TYR A 197 4.01 22.02 1.20
CA TYR A 197 4.70 21.01 2.03
C TYR A 197 5.74 20.19 1.26
N TYR A 198 5.41 19.70 0.06
CA TYR A 198 6.31 18.88 -0.75
C TYR A 198 7.29 19.71 -1.61
N LYS A 199 7.07 21.02 -1.76
CA LYS A 199 7.90 21.92 -2.58
C LYS A 199 9.28 22.11 -1.94
N ASN A 200 9.31 22.25 -0.62
CA ASN A 200 10.52 22.60 0.14
C ASN A 200 11.11 21.41 0.90
N MET A 201 10.68 20.18 0.61
CA MET A 201 11.20 18.99 1.30
C MET A 201 12.56 18.62 0.72
N ASP A 202 13.52 18.14 1.49
CA ASP A 202 14.73 17.56 0.90
C ASP A 202 14.40 16.26 0.17
N LEU A 203 15.32 15.76 -0.67
CA LEU A 203 15.22 14.42 -1.27
C LEU A 203 15.45 13.36 -0.19
N THR A 204 14.43 13.16 0.66
CA THR A 204 14.49 12.25 1.79
C THR A 204 13.09 11.75 2.17
N ILE A 205 13.04 10.60 2.85
CA ILE A 205 11.83 10.10 3.49
C ILE A 205 11.63 10.91 4.77
N LYS A 206 10.58 11.73 4.82
CA LYS A 206 10.29 12.59 5.96
C LYS A 206 9.10 12.09 6.77
N LEU A 207 9.27 12.06 8.09
CA LEU A 207 8.19 11.82 9.03
C LEU A 207 7.17 12.98 8.99
N ASP A 208 5.91 12.64 8.73
CA ASP A 208 4.79 13.60 8.70
C ASP A 208 3.97 13.54 10.01
N LEU A 209 4.28 14.48 10.90
CA LEU A 209 3.61 14.70 12.19
C LEU A 209 2.67 15.92 12.17
N ARG A 210 2.22 16.39 11.00
CA ARG A 210 1.40 17.60 10.91
C ARG A 210 0.12 17.57 11.76
N TRP A 211 -0.40 16.37 12.05
CA TRP A 211 -1.55 16.20 12.93
C TRP A 211 -1.37 16.83 14.31
N GLN A 212 -0.14 16.91 14.84
CA GLN A 212 0.16 17.54 16.12
C GLN A 212 -0.13 19.05 16.13
N ARG A 213 -0.15 19.69 14.95
CA ARG A 213 -0.39 21.13 14.79
C ARG A 213 -1.72 21.45 14.10
N GLU A 214 -2.20 20.55 13.26
CA GLU A 214 -3.40 20.74 12.44
C GLU A 214 -4.70 20.30 13.13
N LEU A 215 -4.63 19.32 14.04
CA LEU A 215 -5.80 18.93 14.85
C LEU A 215 -5.90 19.84 16.06
N SER A 216 -7.06 20.48 16.24
CA SER A 216 -7.35 21.27 17.44
C SER A 216 -7.55 20.36 18.66
N PRO A 217 -7.40 20.87 19.88
CA PRO A 217 -7.65 20.10 21.11
C PRO A 217 -9.02 19.41 21.11
N GLU A 218 -10.06 20.08 20.62
CA GLU A 218 -11.43 19.54 20.56
C GLU A 218 -11.52 18.36 19.59
N LYS A 219 -10.83 18.43 18.45
CA LYS A 219 -10.76 17.30 17.50
C LYS A 219 -9.97 16.12 18.07
N LEU A 220 -8.91 16.40 18.82
CA LEU A 220 -8.13 15.37 19.49
C LEU A 220 -8.97 14.67 20.57
N GLU A 221 -9.72 15.42 21.37
CA GLU A 221 -10.64 14.86 22.37
C GLU A 221 -11.67 13.93 21.71
N VAL A 222 -12.32 14.38 20.63
CA VAL A 222 -13.24 13.54 19.85
C VAL A 222 -12.56 12.28 19.30
N PHE A 223 -11.30 12.39 18.86
CA PHE A 223 -10.53 11.21 18.42
C PHE A 223 -10.30 10.24 19.57
N GLU A 224 -9.83 10.73 20.72
CA GLU A 224 -9.48 9.89 21.86
C GLU A 224 -10.70 9.17 22.40
N ASP A 225 -11.86 9.84 22.48
CA ASP A 225 -13.13 9.25 22.92
C ASP A 225 -13.58 8.06 22.05
N ILE A 226 -13.38 8.16 20.73
CA ILE A 226 -13.87 7.16 19.77
C ILE A 226 -12.81 6.08 19.49
N ALA A 227 -11.57 6.52 19.28
CA ALA A 227 -10.51 5.75 18.67
C ALA A 227 -9.28 5.57 19.57
N GLY A 228 -9.16 6.30 20.69
CA GLY A 228 -7.96 6.29 21.54
C GLY A 228 -7.55 4.89 22.00
N LYS A 229 -8.51 4.08 22.46
CA LYS A 229 -8.25 2.67 22.84
C LYS A 229 -7.72 1.83 21.67
N ALA A 230 -8.27 1.99 20.48
CA ALA A 230 -7.84 1.26 19.29
C ALA A 230 -6.50 1.80 18.74
N ASN A 231 -6.21 3.09 18.95
CA ASN A 231 -4.99 3.76 18.53
C ASN A 231 -3.80 3.48 19.42
N LYS A 232 -4.02 3.04 20.66
CA LYS A 232 -2.95 2.84 21.64
C LYS A 232 -1.71 2.08 21.13
N PRO A 233 -1.84 1.00 20.34
CA PRO A 233 -0.67 0.28 19.82
C PRO A 233 0.14 1.06 18.76
N PHE A 234 -0.48 2.08 18.13
CA PHE A 234 0.10 2.87 17.04
C PHE A 234 0.41 4.30 17.45
N GLU A 235 0.19 4.63 18.72
CA GLU A 235 0.39 5.97 19.24
C GLU A 235 1.85 6.38 19.08
N TRP A 236 2.08 7.50 18.38
CA TRP A 236 3.40 8.06 18.19
C TRP A 236 3.47 9.45 18.83
N ASN A 237 4.35 9.60 19.82
CA ASN A 237 4.53 10.84 20.58
C ASN A 237 5.90 11.45 20.32
#